data_AF-A0A5J4V2S9-F1
#
_entry.id   AF-A0A5J4V2S9-F1
#
_cell.length_a   1.000
_cell.length_b   1.000
_cell.length_c   1.000
_cell.angle_alpha   90.00
_cell.angle_beta   90.00
_cell.angle_gamma   90.00
#
_symmetry.space_group_name_H-M   'P 1'
#
loop_
_entity.id
_entity.type
_entity.pdbx_description
1 polymer ?
#
loop_
_entity_poly.entity_id
_entity_poly.type
_entity_poly.pdbx_seq_one_letter_code
_entity_poly.pdbx_strand_id
1 'polypeptide(L)'
;MNRQLMKIHFPKSQKNLQTIENLLNIFTIQPFQNDEEHHFSIKEIKPESQMPSLFDKEIIISLSDSDHDVTQMQNSLITLEFKVNLLFDNKFDKFDDAYKEGTFIFVDLKNSSELIKQYVLYHRRKTIDGSLQNDATTESFIYNTIKPKSEKNNKRFVHSLYENMRKDGISCCGRYLSIKEISEVLAPQTSSPYAMPVGFTVSTSLDDLLIFSTFSEYPNSLFGDLKIKFKINPGAFAFCQVDPVTSMTKYYTINKNELLSSGQDKLKDIDFFFRNWSLTFQYTNMYTQIGCTADLVTGIRAEELTPSGLKNLVCDIKPVTVSISNYIIDAVTANMCGYKASESCLNRVRQFQSTRSFVVPAQRIESWAFPSGATLTGLRTSQNIPLSHETDMCLLFPKDARHVTCYENLIVEANFSDCNCVSFHFLIDKKVRLIN
;
A
#
# COMPACT_ATOMS: atom_id res chain seq x y z
N MET A 1 -4.77 -21.06 -33.61
CA MET A 1 -5.35 -19.93 -34.35
C MET A 1 -4.59 -18.68 -33.95
N ASN A 2 -3.77 -18.13 -34.85
CA ASN A 2 -2.88 -16.99 -34.61
C ASN A 2 -3.69 -15.77 -34.13
N ARG A 3 -3.41 -15.25 -32.93
CA ARG A 3 -3.91 -13.95 -32.48
C ARG A 3 -2.76 -12.96 -32.49
N GLN A 4 -2.78 -12.09 -33.50
CA GLN A 4 -1.93 -10.93 -33.60
C GLN A 4 -2.10 -10.07 -32.33
N LEU A 5 -0.99 -9.81 -31.64
CA LEU A 5 -0.86 -8.70 -30.70
C LEU A 5 -1.12 -7.41 -31.50
N MET A 6 -2.26 -6.78 -31.27
CA MET A 6 -2.55 -5.46 -31.82
C MET A 6 -1.65 -4.45 -31.09
N LYS A 7 -0.43 -4.27 -31.59
CA LYS A 7 0.42 -3.13 -31.23
C LYS A 7 -0.25 -1.88 -31.78
N ILE A 8 -0.95 -1.14 -30.92
CA ILE A 8 -1.40 0.21 -31.23
C ILE A 8 -0.13 1.06 -31.34
N HIS A 9 0.30 1.31 -32.57
CA HIS A 9 1.42 2.20 -32.86
C HIS A 9 0.92 3.64 -32.71
N PHE A 10 1.29 4.31 -31.61
CA PHE A 10 1.05 5.75 -31.46
C PHE A 10 1.98 6.51 -32.41
N PRO A 11 1.46 7.22 -33.43
CA PRO A 11 2.31 8.04 -34.28
C PRO A 11 2.57 9.39 -33.58
N LYS A 12 3.86 9.74 -33.46
CA LYS A 12 4.43 11.05 -33.07
C LYS A 12 4.40 11.44 -31.58
N SER A 13 5.35 10.90 -30.81
CA SER A 13 5.80 11.49 -29.52
C SER A 13 7.20 12.11 -29.57
N GLN A 14 8.00 11.88 -30.63
CA GLN A 14 9.40 12.36 -30.69
C GLN A 14 9.54 13.89 -30.56
N LYS A 15 8.59 14.68 -31.09
CA LYS A 15 8.64 16.15 -31.01
C LYS A 15 8.32 16.69 -29.61
N ASN A 16 7.46 15.99 -28.86
CA ASN A 16 7.10 16.35 -27.48
C ASN A 16 8.19 15.89 -26.50
N LEU A 17 8.78 14.71 -26.71
CA LEU A 17 9.95 14.24 -25.94
C LEU A 17 11.13 15.20 -26.06
N GLN A 18 11.41 15.71 -27.26
CA GLN A 18 12.43 16.76 -27.47
C GLN A 18 12.14 18.02 -26.64
N THR A 19 10.86 18.36 -26.43
CA THR A 19 10.47 19.54 -25.64
C THR A 19 10.58 19.30 -24.14
N ILE A 20 10.28 18.08 -23.68
CA ILE A 20 10.44 17.66 -22.28
C ILE A 20 11.91 17.54 -21.91
N GLU A 21 12.75 16.89 -22.73
CA GLU A 21 14.19 16.81 -22.52
C GLU A 21 14.83 18.22 -22.50
N ASN A 22 14.44 19.09 -23.44
CA ASN A 22 14.90 20.48 -23.44
C ASN A 22 14.43 21.25 -22.20
N LEU A 23 13.21 21.00 -21.72
CA LEU A 23 12.71 21.58 -20.47
C LEU A 23 13.49 21.07 -19.25
N LEU A 24 13.74 19.76 -19.16
CA LEU A 24 14.52 19.16 -18.08
C LEU A 24 15.93 19.77 -18.07
N ASN A 25 16.59 19.85 -19.23
CA ASN A 25 17.92 20.47 -19.38
C ASN A 25 18.01 21.92 -18.92
N ILE A 26 16.91 22.70 -18.98
CA ILE A 26 16.87 24.08 -18.46
C ILE A 26 16.92 24.11 -16.93
N PHE A 27 16.38 23.09 -16.27
CA PHE A 27 16.27 22.99 -14.81
C PHE A 27 17.27 22.00 -14.19
N THR A 28 18.03 21.25 -14.99
CA THR A 28 19.05 20.31 -14.50
C THR A 28 20.13 21.06 -13.73
N ILE A 29 20.12 20.91 -12.42
CA ILE A 29 21.23 21.31 -11.55
C ILE A 29 22.28 20.19 -11.67
N GLN A 30 23.55 20.56 -11.81
CA GLN A 30 24.62 19.55 -11.67
C GLN A 30 24.50 18.86 -10.30
N PRO A 31 24.74 17.55 -10.21
CA PRO A 31 24.63 16.82 -8.94
C PRO A 31 25.41 17.51 -7.82
N PHE A 32 24.85 17.49 -6.62
CA PHE A 32 25.57 18.00 -5.45
C PHE A 32 26.82 17.17 -5.20
N GLN A 33 27.91 17.84 -4.85
CA GLN A 33 29.15 17.18 -4.44
C GLN A 33 29.22 17.18 -2.92
N ASN A 34 29.27 15.97 -2.34
CA ASN A 34 29.58 15.80 -0.92
C ASN A 34 30.92 16.46 -0.60
N ASP A 35 31.07 17.01 0.60
CA ASP A 35 32.30 17.66 1.04
C ASP A 35 33.46 16.70 1.34
N GLU A 36 33.22 15.38 1.19
CA GLU A 36 34.16 14.27 1.44
C GLU A 36 34.64 14.13 2.90
N GLU A 37 34.40 15.13 3.73
CA GLU A 37 34.73 15.15 5.17
C GLU A 37 33.59 14.61 6.04
N HIS A 38 32.35 14.88 5.68
CA HIS A 38 31.18 14.41 6.40
C HIS A 38 30.56 13.20 5.71
N HIS A 39 30.35 12.16 6.50
CA HIS A 39 29.65 10.97 6.03
C HIS A 39 28.15 11.24 5.88
N PHE A 40 27.55 10.53 4.93
CA PHE A 40 26.10 10.39 4.82
C PHE A 40 25.49 10.04 6.18
N SER A 41 24.45 10.76 6.59
CA SER A 41 23.82 10.58 7.89
C SER A 41 22.30 10.57 7.79
N ILE A 42 21.68 9.91 8.76
CA ILE A 42 20.23 9.80 8.89
C ILE A 42 19.82 10.60 10.11
N LYS A 43 18.81 11.46 9.94
CA LYS A 43 18.20 12.25 11.00
C LYS A 43 16.79 11.79 11.25
N GLU A 44 16.52 11.44 12.49
CA GLU A 44 15.20 11.08 12.95
C GLU A 44 14.44 12.35 13.37
N ILE A 45 13.36 12.66 12.66
CA ILE A 45 12.53 13.84 12.88
C ILE A 45 11.17 13.39 13.41
N LYS A 46 10.71 14.03 14.49
CA LYS A 46 9.35 13.83 15.05
C LYS A 46 8.35 14.82 14.42
N PRO A 47 7.05 14.47 14.36
CA PRO A 47 6.02 15.36 13.81
C PRO A 47 5.86 16.61 14.66
N GLU A 48 5.41 17.68 14.02
CA GLU A 48 4.96 18.90 14.70
C GLU A 48 3.54 18.75 15.25
N SER A 49 2.76 17.85 14.64
CA SER A 49 1.45 17.46 15.17
C SER A 49 1.59 16.74 16.50
N GLN A 50 0.65 16.99 17.41
CA GLN A 50 0.58 16.30 18.70
C GLN A 50 0.30 14.81 18.52
N MET A 51 1.07 13.97 19.21
CA MET A 51 0.89 12.53 19.29
C MET A 51 0.44 12.10 20.71
N PRO A 52 -0.39 11.06 20.86
CA PRO A 52 -1.04 10.32 19.79
C PRO A 52 -2.09 11.17 19.06
N SER A 53 -2.27 10.91 17.77
CA SER A 53 -3.23 11.62 16.91
C SER A 53 -4.47 10.77 16.66
N LEU A 54 -5.65 11.41 16.76
CA LEU A 54 -6.95 10.76 16.58
C LEU A 54 -7.33 10.62 15.09
N PHE A 55 -8.39 9.88 14.84
CA PHE A 55 -8.97 9.64 13.51
C PHE A 55 -9.16 10.93 12.69
N ASP A 56 -8.83 10.85 11.39
CA ASP A 56 -8.95 11.91 10.35
C ASP A 56 -8.21 13.23 10.65
N LYS A 57 -7.26 13.23 11.59
CA LYS A 57 -6.40 14.39 11.86
C LYS A 57 -5.25 14.47 10.87
N GLU A 58 -4.88 15.71 10.53
CA GLU A 58 -3.71 16.02 9.70
C GLU A 58 -2.42 15.87 10.50
N ILE A 59 -1.42 15.23 9.90
CA ILE A 59 -0.07 15.11 10.45
C ILE A 59 0.84 16.05 9.68
N ILE A 60 1.58 16.89 10.38
CA ILE A 60 2.63 17.74 9.83
C ILE A 60 3.98 17.21 10.33
N ILE A 61 4.90 16.96 9.41
CA ILE A 61 6.27 16.54 9.73
C ILE A 61 7.26 17.20 8.78
N SER A 62 8.43 17.58 9.31
CA SER A 62 9.51 18.11 8.47
C SER A 62 10.22 16.99 7.71
N LEU A 63 10.63 17.31 6.49
CA LEU A 63 11.38 16.50 5.55
C LEU A 63 12.78 17.09 5.32
N SER A 64 13.30 17.87 6.27
CA SER A 64 14.63 18.47 6.18
C SER A 64 15.16 18.75 7.58
N ASP A 65 16.48 18.68 7.74
CA ASP A 65 17.17 18.94 9.00
C ASP A 65 18.32 19.92 8.75
N SER A 66 18.59 20.80 9.73
CA SER A 66 19.64 21.82 9.61
C SER A 66 21.06 21.24 9.61
N ASP A 67 21.25 20.02 10.09
CA ASP A 67 22.55 19.34 10.08
C ASP A 67 22.90 18.80 8.67
N HIS A 68 21.94 18.76 7.76
CA HIS A 68 22.12 18.40 6.35
C HIS A 68 22.07 19.65 5.49
N ASP A 69 23.08 19.86 4.64
CA ASP A 69 22.97 20.88 3.58
C ASP A 69 22.05 20.40 2.46
N VAL A 70 22.05 19.10 2.21
CA VAL A 70 21.27 18.43 1.18
C VAL A 70 20.58 17.20 1.78
N THR A 71 19.26 17.14 1.66
CA THR A 71 18.45 15.95 1.95
C THR A 71 18.27 15.12 0.69
N GLN A 72 18.52 13.82 0.80
CA GLN A 72 18.24 12.83 -0.23
C GLN A 72 16.84 12.24 -0.05
N MET A 73 15.89 12.75 -0.83
CA MET A 73 14.49 12.35 -0.75
C MET A 73 14.32 10.85 -1.06
N GLN A 74 15.03 10.32 -2.06
CA GLN A 74 14.91 8.92 -2.48
C GLN A 74 15.32 7.90 -1.42
N ASN A 75 16.20 8.29 -0.51
CA ASN A 75 16.70 7.43 0.56
C ASN A 75 15.95 7.66 1.88
N SER A 76 15.02 8.60 1.90
CA SER A 76 14.30 9.01 3.10
C SER A 76 12.92 8.35 3.18
N LEU A 77 12.47 8.11 4.41
CA LEU A 77 11.20 7.41 4.65
C LEU A 77 10.42 8.02 5.82
N ILE A 78 9.10 7.85 5.79
CA ILE A 78 8.18 8.19 6.88
C ILE A 78 7.63 6.89 7.47
N THR A 79 7.85 6.67 8.76
CA THR A 79 7.30 5.54 9.51
C THR A 79 6.14 6.01 10.37
N LEU A 80 5.04 5.26 10.32
CA LEU A 80 3.87 5.45 11.18
C LEU A 80 3.66 4.22 12.04
N GLU A 81 3.41 4.46 13.33
CA GLU A 81 2.93 3.45 14.27
C GLU A 81 1.51 3.82 14.69
N PHE A 82 0.57 2.92 14.47
CA PHE A 82 -0.83 3.18 14.74
C PHE A 82 -1.58 1.93 15.14
N LYS A 83 -2.65 2.11 15.90
CA LYS A 83 -3.60 1.08 16.30
C LYS A 83 -4.89 1.30 15.55
N VAL A 84 -5.44 0.23 14.97
CA VAL A 84 -6.77 0.22 14.35
C VAL A 84 -7.65 -0.72 15.14
N ASN A 85 -8.95 -0.44 15.16
CA ASN A 85 -9.95 -1.40 15.62
C ASN A 85 -10.57 -2.09 14.41
N LEU A 86 -10.13 -3.34 14.17
CA LEU A 86 -10.74 -4.21 13.18
C LEU A 86 -12.09 -4.67 13.71
N LEU A 87 -13.08 -4.71 12.82
CA LEU A 87 -14.44 -5.12 13.10
C LEU A 87 -14.78 -6.32 12.21
N PHE A 88 -15.05 -7.46 12.83
CA PHE A 88 -15.49 -8.69 12.15
C PHE A 88 -16.99 -8.86 12.32
N ASP A 89 -17.72 -9.16 11.24
CA ASP A 89 -19.16 -9.47 11.32
C ASP A 89 -19.45 -10.90 11.81
N ASN A 90 -18.43 -11.79 11.80
CA ASN A 90 -18.52 -13.20 12.15
C ASN A 90 -17.42 -13.64 13.13
N LYS A 91 -17.65 -14.73 13.86
CA LYS A 91 -16.65 -15.40 14.70
C LYS A 91 -16.04 -16.62 14.00
N PHE A 92 -14.91 -17.09 14.54
CA PHE A 92 -14.15 -18.25 14.06
C PHE A 92 -14.24 -19.44 15.05
N ASP A 93 -15.41 -19.63 15.67
CA ASP A 93 -15.60 -20.55 16.80
C ASP A 93 -15.57 -22.04 16.42
N LYS A 94 -15.64 -22.36 15.12
CA LYS A 94 -15.73 -23.73 14.61
C LYS A 94 -14.37 -24.35 14.26
N PHE A 95 -13.27 -23.72 14.67
CA PHE A 95 -11.95 -24.30 14.56
C PHE A 95 -11.66 -25.20 15.76
N ASP A 96 -11.18 -26.41 15.50
CA ASP A 96 -10.53 -27.21 16.54
C ASP A 96 -9.22 -26.52 16.96
N ASP A 97 -8.87 -26.63 18.24
CA ASP A 97 -7.71 -25.93 18.81
C ASP A 97 -6.38 -26.29 18.12
N ALA A 98 -6.28 -27.51 17.58
CA ALA A 98 -5.12 -27.97 16.82
C ALA A 98 -4.83 -27.13 15.55
N TYR A 99 -5.86 -26.47 14.98
CA TYR A 99 -5.75 -25.76 13.71
C TYR A 99 -5.71 -24.23 13.85
N LYS A 100 -6.15 -23.68 14.99
CA LYS A 100 -6.24 -22.23 15.22
C LYS A 100 -4.90 -21.51 15.13
N GLU A 101 -3.82 -22.16 15.58
CA GLU A 101 -2.48 -21.56 15.60
C GLU A 101 -1.78 -21.57 14.24
N GLY A 102 -2.12 -22.52 13.38
CA GLY A 102 -1.50 -22.67 12.06
C GLY A 102 -2.30 -22.06 10.90
N THR A 103 -3.39 -21.35 11.19
CA THR A 103 -4.24 -20.67 10.20
C THR A 103 -4.32 -19.18 10.49
N PHE A 104 -4.33 -18.37 9.43
CA PHE A 104 -4.15 -16.91 9.56
C PHE A 104 -5.07 -16.13 8.62
N ILE A 105 -5.54 -14.99 9.12
CA ILE A 105 -6.04 -13.89 8.30
C ILE A 105 -4.94 -12.85 8.24
N PHE A 106 -4.67 -12.38 7.03
CA PHE A 106 -3.68 -11.37 6.78
C PHE A 106 -4.37 -10.03 6.48
N VAL A 107 -3.98 -8.98 7.19
CA VAL A 107 -4.51 -7.62 7.02
C VAL A 107 -3.35 -6.67 6.71
N ASP A 108 -3.46 -5.92 5.61
CA ASP A 108 -2.30 -5.26 5.02
C ASP A 108 -2.66 -4.10 4.08
N LEU A 109 -1.67 -3.27 3.78
CA LEU A 109 -1.63 -2.39 2.62
C LEU A 109 -0.89 -3.10 1.47
N LYS A 110 -1.45 -3.07 0.27
CA LYS A 110 -0.75 -3.65 -0.90
C LYS A 110 0.52 -2.88 -1.22
N ASN A 111 0.54 -1.58 -0.93
CA ASN A 111 1.73 -0.76 -0.87
C ASN A 111 1.63 0.28 0.26
N SER A 112 2.74 0.54 0.95
CA SER A 112 2.77 1.46 2.10
C SER A 112 2.31 2.89 1.77
N SER A 113 2.64 3.40 0.58
CA SER A 113 2.24 4.74 0.15
C SER A 113 0.73 4.91 -0.05
N GLU A 114 0.00 3.81 -0.28
CA GLU A 114 -1.47 3.83 -0.37
C GLU A 114 -2.12 4.31 0.93
N LEU A 115 -1.41 4.22 2.06
CA LEU A 115 -1.87 4.73 3.35
C LEU A 115 -2.14 6.24 3.31
N ILE A 116 -1.41 7.01 2.51
CA ILE A 116 -1.58 8.46 2.46
C ILE A 116 -2.80 8.79 1.60
N LYS A 117 -3.81 9.41 2.22
CA LYS A 117 -5.05 9.85 1.54
C LYS A 117 -4.86 11.14 0.79
N GLN A 118 -4.25 12.11 1.48
CA GLN A 118 -4.10 13.49 1.02
C GLN A 118 -2.77 13.99 1.51
N TYR A 119 -2.10 14.80 0.70
CA TYR A 119 -0.92 15.52 1.12
C TYR A 119 -0.84 16.90 0.49
N VAL A 120 -0.08 17.77 1.14
CA VAL A 120 0.36 19.05 0.60
C VAL A 120 1.74 19.35 1.17
N LEU A 121 2.60 19.93 0.35
CA LEU A 121 3.95 20.30 0.78
C LEU A 121 3.99 21.77 1.20
N TYR A 122 4.77 22.05 2.23
CA TYR A 122 4.98 23.39 2.76
C TYR A 122 6.44 23.79 2.71
N HIS A 123 6.65 25.06 2.42
CA HIS A 123 7.94 25.72 2.52
C HIS A 123 7.76 27.07 3.21
N ARG A 124 8.54 27.35 4.26
CA ARG A 124 8.47 28.62 5.01
C ARG A 124 7.03 29.02 5.39
N ARG A 125 6.24 28.05 5.88
CA ARG A 125 4.81 28.20 6.25
C ARG A 125 3.86 28.55 5.09
N LYS A 126 4.31 28.48 3.83
CA LYS A 126 3.48 28.62 2.63
C LYS A 126 3.30 27.28 1.95
N THR A 127 2.11 27.03 1.41
CA THR A 127 1.87 25.85 0.56
C THR A 127 2.66 25.99 -0.74
N ILE A 128 3.33 24.92 -1.14
CA ILE A 128 4.06 24.89 -2.40
C ILE A 128 3.06 24.76 -3.54
N ASP A 129 3.17 25.61 -4.56
CA ASP A 129 2.25 25.61 -5.68
C ASP A 129 2.25 24.25 -6.38
N GLY A 130 1.04 23.76 -6.62
CA GLY A 130 0.79 22.51 -7.30
C GLY A 130 1.05 21.23 -6.52
N SER A 131 1.41 21.32 -5.23
CA SER A 131 1.71 20.16 -4.37
C SER A 131 0.49 19.52 -3.68
N LEU A 132 -0.69 20.15 -3.74
CA LEU A 132 -1.90 19.61 -3.14
C LEU A 132 -2.39 18.38 -3.93
N GLN A 133 -2.49 17.25 -3.23
CA GLN A 133 -3.09 16.02 -3.72
C GLN A 133 -4.21 15.58 -2.78
N ASN A 134 -5.42 15.45 -3.31
CA ASN A 134 -6.64 15.11 -2.56
C ASN A 134 -7.00 13.62 -2.61
N ASP A 135 -6.39 12.86 -3.53
CA ASP A 135 -6.58 11.41 -3.69
C ASP A 135 -5.23 10.72 -3.95
N ALA A 136 -4.36 10.81 -2.95
CA ALA A 136 -3.02 10.22 -2.99
C ALA A 136 -3.06 8.69 -2.94
N THR A 137 -4.09 8.09 -2.32
CA THR A 137 -4.23 6.62 -2.29
C THR A 137 -4.38 6.05 -3.70
N THR A 138 -5.29 6.62 -4.51
CA THR A 138 -5.50 6.16 -5.90
C THR A 138 -4.27 6.47 -6.76
N GLU A 139 -3.64 7.64 -6.56
CA GLU A 139 -2.40 8.00 -7.23
C GLU A 139 -1.30 6.96 -6.97
N SER A 140 -1.07 6.62 -5.71
CA SER A 140 -0.13 5.59 -5.27
C SER A 140 -0.47 4.23 -5.84
N PHE A 141 -1.73 3.81 -5.84
CA PHE A 141 -2.15 2.53 -6.39
C PHE A 141 -1.79 2.43 -7.88
N ILE A 142 -2.11 3.45 -8.68
CA ILE A 142 -1.86 3.44 -10.13
C ILE A 142 -0.35 3.50 -10.42
N TYR A 143 0.35 4.43 -9.78
CA TYR A 143 1.80 4.58 -9.93
C TYR A 143 2.53 3.27 -9.60
N ASN A 144 2.12 2.60 -8.52
CA ASN A 144 2.71 1.32 -8.16
C ASN A 144 2.22 0.19 -9.07
N THR A 145 1.01 0.24 -9.63
CA THR A 145 0.52 -0.81 -10.55
C THR A 145 1.40 -0.91 -11.79
N ILE A 146 1.82 0.22 -12.37
CA ILE A 146 2.67 0.27 -13.56
C ILE A 146 4.14 -0.08 -13.30
N LYS A 147 4.63 -0.02 -12.04
CA LYS A 147 6.00 -0.42 -11.70
C LYS A 147 6.27 -1.89 -12.03
N PRO A 148 7.45 -2.24 -12.58
CA PRO A 148 7.79 -3.62 -12.91
C PRO A 148 7.90 -4.49 -11.64
N LYS A 149 7.58 -5.78 -11.77
CA LYS A 149 7.57 -6.74 -10.64
C LYS A 149 8.93 -6.86 -9.95
N SER A 150 10.03 -6.69 -10.68
CA SER A 150 11.40 -6.72 -10.15
C SER A 150 11.66 -5.60 -9.13
N GLU A 151 11.18 -4.38 -9.40
CA GLU A 151 11.32 -3.26 -8.47
C GLU A 151 10.53 -3.49 -7.18
N LYS A 152 9.31 -4.03 -7.31
CA LYS A 152 8.43 -4.33 -6.16
C LYS A 152 9.03 -5.38 -5.22
N ASN A 153 9.74 -6.37 -5.77
CA ASN A 153 10.35 -7.44 -4.99
C ASN A 153 11.59 -7.00 -4.20
N ASN A 154 12.27 -5.93 -4.64
CA ASN A 154 13.52 -5.48 -4.02
C ASN A 154 13.29 -4.61 -2.78
N LYS A 155 12.16 -3.88 -2.72
CA LYS A 155 11.80 -3.03 -1.56
C LYS A 155 11.03 -3.84 -0.50
N ARG A 156 11.76 -4.42 0.44
CA ARG A 156 11.17 -5.15 1.57
C ARG A 156 10.28 -4.22 2.43
N PHE A 157 9.13 -4.73 2.89
CA PHE A 157 8.16 -4.03 3.76
C PHE A 157 7.42 -2.85 3.14
N VAL A 158 7.62 -2.60 1.84
CA VAL A 158 6.96 -1.53 1.08
C VAL A 158 5.84 -2.07 0.21
N HIS A 159 6.05 -3.25 -0.41
CA HIS A 159 5.06 -3.90 -1.27
C HIS A 159 4.65 -5.26 -0.73
N SER A 160 3.35 -5.50 -0.71
CA SER A 160 2.77 -6.78 -0.32
C SER A 160 2.08 -7.45 -1.49
N LEU A 161 2.88 -8.17 -2.28
CA LEU A 161 2.34 -8.93 -3.40
C LEU A 161 1.53 -10.12 -2.89
N TYR A 162 0.31 -10.27 -3.40
CA TYR A 162 -0.60 -11.35 -3.02
C TYR A 162 0.03 -12.74 -3.09
N GLU A 163 0.80 -13.00 -4.16
CA GLU A 163 1.48 -14.27 -4.39
C GLU A 163 2.46 -14.65 -3.28
N ASN A 164 3.04 -13.65 -2.63
CA ASN A 164 3.97 -13.81 -1.52
C ASN A 164 3.20 -13.99 -0.20
N MET A 165 2.11 -13.23 0.01
CA MET A 165 1.36 -13.23 1.27
C MET A 165 0.48 -14.46 1.45
N ARG A 166 -0.12 -15.00 0.38
CA ARG A 166 -0.78 -16.31 0.43
C ARG A 166 0.18 -17.45 0.81
N LYS A 167 1.49 -17.22 0.65
CA LYS A 167 2.55 -18.13 1.05
C LYS A 167 3.25 -17.69 2.33
N ASP A 168 2.63 -16.83 3.14
CA ASP A 168 3.13 -16.35 4.43
C ASP A 168 4.51 -15.64 4.31
N GLY A 169 4.61 -14.70 3.36
CA GLY A 169 5.83 -13.90 3.16
C GLY A 169 6.13 -12.99 4.36
N ILE A 170 7.41 -12.91 4.75
CA ILE A 170 7.87 -12.12 5.92
C ILE A 170 7.96 -10.62 5.61
N SER A 171 8.03 -10.25 4.33
CA SER A 171 8.25 -8.87 3.90
C SER A 171 6.95 -8.22 3.49
N CYS A 172 6.21 -7.71 4.47
CA CYS A 172 4.87 -7.15 4.25
C CYS A 172 4.64 -5.85 5.02
N CYS A 173 3.62 -5.10 4.61
CA CYS A 173 3.22 -3.81 5.19
C CYS A 173 2.05 -3.94 6.19
N GLY A 174 1.94 -5.12 6.83
CA GLY A 174 0.73 -5.57 7.48
C GLY A 174 1.00 -6.60 8.57
N ARG A 175 -0.05 -7.29 9.02
CA ARG A 175 0.02 -8.23 10.13
C ARG A 175 -0.74 -9.51 9.82
N TYR A 176 -0.09 -10.64 10.11
CA TYR A 176 -0.73 -11.94 10.18
C TYR A 176 -1.41 -12.08 11.54
N LEU A 177 -2.72 -12.33 11.53
CA LEU A 177 -3.55 -12.56 12.69
C LEU A 177 -3.91 -14.05 12.69
N SER A 178 -3.40 -14.79 13.68
CA SER A 178 -3.77 -16.20 13.80
C SER A 178 -5.25 -16.32 14.15
N ILE A 179 -5.90 -17.38 13.68
CA ILE A 179 -7.29 -17.65 14.06
C ILE A 179 -7.42 -17.82 15.57
N LYS A 180 -6.37 -18.31 16.26
CA LYS A 180 -6.31 -18.34 17.73
C LYS A 180 -6.42 -16.94 18.34
N GLU A 181 -5.54 -16.02 17.93
CA GLU A 181 -5.51 -14.64 18.43
C GLU A 181 -6.86 -13.94 18.20
N ILE A 182 -7.45 -14.11 17.01
CA ILE A 182 -8.78 -13.57 16.70
C ILE A 182 -9.82 -14.19 17.62
N SER A 183 -9.91 -15.53 17.67
CA SER A 183 -10.93 -16.24 18.43
C SER A 183 -10.90 -15.89 19.91
N GLU A 184 -9.72 -15.78 20.52
CA GLU A 184 -9.56 -15.40 21.93
C GLU A 184 -10.04 -13.97 22.21
N VAL A 185 -9.74 -13.01 21.34
CA VAL A 185 -10.20 -11.62 21.49
C VAL A 185 -11.71 -11.48 21.24
N LEU A 186 -12.27 -12.25 20.31
CA LEU A 186 -13.68 -12.19 19.96
C LEU A 186 -14.57 -13.03 20.90
N ALA A 187 -14.04 -14.05 21.57
CA ALA A 187 -14.77 -14.95 22.46
C ALA A 187 -15.66 -14.23 23.50
N PRO A 188 -15.15 -13.26 24.30
CA PRO A 188 -15.96 -12.61 25.33
C PRO A 188 -17.04 -11.66 24.79
N GLN A 189 -17.02 -11.33 23.50
CA GLN A 189 -17.92 -10.36 22.91
C GLN A 189 -19.25 -11.00 22.53
N THR A 190 -20.36 -10.37 22.90
CA THR A 190 -21.72 -10.94 22.77
C THR A 190 -22.50 -10.39 21.59
N SER A 191 -22.07 -9.29 20.97
CA SER A 191 -22.75 -8.65 19.85
C SER A 191 -21.77 -8.34 18.71
N SER A 192 -22.24 -8.57 17.48
CA SER A 192 -21.53 -8.22 16.24
C SER A 192 -21.83 -6.75 15.88
N PRO A 193 -20.88 -5.99 15.30
CA PRO A 193 -19.54 -6.42 14.88
C PRO A 193 -18.56 -6.59 16.06
N TYR A 194 -17.73 -7.63 15.99
CA TYR A 194 -16.74 -7.96 17.00
C TYR A 194 -15.45 -7.17 16.78
N ALA A 195 -14.98 -6.48 17.82
CA ALA A 195 -13.85 -5.57 17.74
C ALA A 195 -12.53 -6.24 18.16
N MET A 196 -11.49 -6.04 17.36
CA MET A 196 -10.13 -6.48 17.67
C MET A 196 -9.16 -5.30 17.49
N PRO A 197 -8.52 -4.79 18.56
CA PRO A 197 -7.48 -3.79 18.44
C PRO A 197 -6.21 -4.42 17.86
N VAL A 198 -5.66 -3.83 16.81
CA VAL A 198 -4.45 -4.31 16.13
C VAL A 198 -3.48 -3.16 15.89
N GLY A 199 -2.23 -3.35 16.29
CA GLY A 199 -1.14 -2.41 16.03
C GLY A 199 -0.45 -2.69 14.69
N PHE A 200 -0.14 -1.63 13.96
CA PHE A 200 0.55 -1.63 12.68
C PHE A 200 1.75 -0.67 12.70
N THR A 201 2.79 -1.05 11.96
CA THR A 201 3.94 -0.20 11.66
C THR A 201 4.13 -0.14 10.15
N VAL A 202 4.01 1.05 9.57
CA VAL A 202 4.07 1.25 8.12
C VAL A 202 5.18 2.24 7.79
N SER A 203 6.14 1.83 6.97
CA SER A 203 7.21 2.69 6.45
C SER A 203 6.98 2.99 4.97
N THR A 204 6.77 4.27 4.66
CA THR A 204 6.60 4.77 3.29
C THR A 204 7.86 5.49 2.86
N SER A 205 8.51 5.01 1.79
CA SER A 205 9.61 5.73 1.17
C SER A 205 9.08 6.96 0.45
N LEU A 206 9.81 8.09 0.51
CA LEU A 206 9.32 9.31 -0.14
C LEU A 206 9.21 9.15 -1.66
N ASP A 207 10.14 8.45 -2.30
CA ASP A 207 10.13 8.19 -3.75
C ASP A 207 8.94 7.34 -4.24
N ASP A 208 8.23 6.67 -3.33
CA ASP A 208 6.99 5.97 -3.65
C ASP A 208 5.78 6.90 -3.70
N LEU A 209 5.89 8.13 -3.19
CA LEU A 209 4.92 9.20 -3.44
C LEU A 209 5.25 9.90 -4.75
N LEU A 210 4.26 10.00 -5.65
CA LEU A 210 4.47 10.44 -7.03
C LEU A 210 5.12 11.83 -7.12
N ILE A 211 4.79 12.75 -6.21
CA ILE A 211 5.37 14.10 -6.16
C ILE A 211 6.89 14.11 -5.93
N PHE A 212 7.45 13.07 -5.30
CA PHE A 212 8.88 12.94 -5.01
C PHE A 212 9.59 11.96 -5.96
N SER A 213 8.88 11.32 -6.90
CA SER A 213 9.45 10.30 -7.80
C SER A 213 10.69 10.78 -8.58
N THR A 214 10.71 12.05 -8.97
CA THR A 214 11.79 12.73 -9.70
C THR A 214 12.61 13.68 -8.82
N PHE A 215 12.24 13.80 -7.54
CA PHE A 215 12.88 14.70 -6.59
C PHE A 215 13.98 13.92 -5.89
N SER A 216 15.21 13.99 -6.38
CA SER A 216 16.34 13.23 -5.79
C SER A 216 16.88 13.89 -4.53
N GLU A 217 17.19 15.19 -4.64
CA GLU A 217 17.95 15.94 -3.65
C GLU A 217 17.29 17.30 -3.41
N TYR A 218 17.19 17.68 -2.14
CA TYR A 218 16.65 18.95 -1.70
C TYR A 218 17.71 19.73 -0.92
N PRO A 219 18.11 20.93 -1.36
CA PRO A 219 19.17 21.68 -0.70
C PRO A 219 18.63 22.54 0.44
N ASN A 220 18.57 21.92 1.61
CA ASN A 220 18.16 22.53 2.88
C ASN A 220 18.90 23.84 3.17
N SER A 221 20.21 23.90 2.93
CA SER A 221 21.01 25.10 3.27
C SER A 221 20.64 26.34 2.44
N LEU A 222 19.99 26.15 1.29
CA LEU A 222 19.59 27.24 0.40
C LEU A 222 18.13 27.63 0.61
N PHE A 223 17.24 26.65 0.66
CA PHE A 223 15.81 26.92 0.73
C PHE A 223 15.32 26.94 2.18
N GLY A 224 15.90 26.11 3.03
CA GLY A 224 15.47 25.88 4.40
C GLY A 224 14.46 24.76 4.46
N ASP A 225 13.54 24.87 5.42
CA ASP A 225 12.67 23.79 5.82
C ASP A 225 11.61 23.40 4.77
N LEU A 226 11.52 22.11 4.45
CA LEU A 226 10.47 21.48 3.65
C LEU A 226 9.64 20.59 4.57
N LYS A 227 8.32 20.72 4.53
CA LYS A 227 7.42 19.88 5.31
C LYS A 227 6.38 19.22 4.42
N ILE A 228 5.89 18.08 4.86
CA ILE A 228 4.68 17.47 4.34
C ILE A 228 3.59 17.50 5.40
N LYS A 229 2.40 17.88 4.97
CA LYS A 229 1.18 17.69 5.75
C LYS A 229 0.34 16.65 5.06
N PHE A 230 -0.10 15.63 5.78
CA PHE A 230 -0.86 14.54 5.20
C PHE A 230 -1.96 14.00 6.11
N LYS A 231 -2.91 13.30 5.50
CA LYS A 231 -3.93 12.48 6.18
C LYS A 231 -3.78 11.03 5.74
N ILE A 232 -4.17 10.08 6.60
CA ILE A 232 -4.17 8.66 6.24
C ILE A 232 -5.54 8.15 5.78
N ASN A 233 -5.55 7.08 4.99
CA ASN A 233 -6.73 6.42 4.46
C ASN A 233 -6.85 4.99 5.04
N PRO A 234 -7.67 4.75 6.07
CA PRO A 234 -7.88 3.39 6.56
C PRO A 234 -8.59 2.50 5.53
N GLY A 235 -9.32 3.08 4.58
CA GLY A 235 -9.97 2.35 3.48
C GLY A 235 -8.98 1.73 2.49
N ALA A 236 -7.69 2.09 2.52
CA ALA A 236 -6.66 1.51 1.67
C ALA A 236 -6.29 0.06 2.06
N PHE A 237 -6.56 -0.32 3.31
CA PHE A 237 -6.29 -1.67 3.81
C PHE A 237 -7.11 -2.72 3.06
N ALA A 238 -6.49 -3.87 2.89
CA ALA A 238 -7.08 -5.08 2.36
C ALA A 238 -6.83 -6.23 3.32
N PHE A 239 -7.61 -7.31 3.18
CA PHE A 239 -7.41 -8.54 3.91
C PHE A 239 -7.51 -9.74 2.97
N CYS A 240 -6.87 -10.84 3.35
CA CYS A 240 -7.05 -12.14 2.71
C CYS A 240 -6.80 -13.25 3.73
N GLN A 241 -7.42 -14.41 3.52
CA GLN A 241 -7.04 -15.60 4.27
C GLN A 241 -5.79 -16.21 3.65
N VAL A 242 -4.77 -16.49 4.48
CA VAL A 242 -3.59 -17.23 4.03
C VAL A 242 -4.02 -18.65 3.70
N ASP A 243 -3.45 -19.24 2.65
CA ASP A 243 -3.75 -20.61 2.27
C ASP A 243 -3.54 -21.55 3.47
N PRO A 244 -4.61 -22.21 3.99
CA PRO A 244 -4.52 -22.94 5.24
C PRO A 244 -3.49 -24.07 5.19
N VAL A 245 -3.29 -24.70 4.02
CA VAL A 245 -2.26 -25.74 3.85
C VAL A 245 -0.86 -25.15 3.96
N THR A 246 -0.62 -24.04 3.28
CA THR A 246 0.68 -23.37 3.26
C THR A 246 1.03 -22.83 4.64
N SER A 247 0.10 -22.16 5.30
CA SER A 247 0.33 -21.63 6.65
C SER A 247 0.52 -22.75 7.66
N MET A 248 -0.28 -23.82 7.59
CA MET A 248 -0.16 -24.97 8.49
C MET A 248 1.18 -25.69 8.30
N THR A 249 1.64 -25.82 7.05
CA THR A 249 2.94 -26.44 6.73
C THR A 249 4.08 -25.67 7.38
N LYS A 250 4.02 -24.33 7.32
CA LYS A 250 5.03 -23.48 7.94
C LYS A 250 4.97 -23.49 9.46
N TYR A 251 3.77 -23.37 10.02
CA TYR A 251 3.56 -23.50 11.47
C TYR A 251 4.13 -24.82 11.98
N TYR A 252 3.81 -25.94 11.32
CA TYR A 252 4.36 -27.25 11.66
C TYR A 252 5.89 -27.28 11.57
N THR A 253 6.46 -26.69 10.52
CA THR A 253 7.92 -26.68 10.29
C THR A 253 8.65 -25.88 11.36
N ILE A 254 8.14 -24.69 11.71
CA ILE A 254 8.74 -23.78 12.69
C ILE A 254 8.61 -24.38 14.10
N ASN A 255 7.42 -24.88 14.45
CA ASN A 255 7.12 -25.35 15.80
C ASN A 255 7.33 -26.85 15.99
N LYS A 256 7.98 -27.54 15.04
CA LYS A 256 8.12 -29.00 15.03
C LYS A 256 8.60 -29.57 16.36
N ASN A 257 9.64 -28.97 16.94
CA ASN A 257 10.25 -29.45 18.18
C ASN A 257 9.32 -29.28 19.39
N GLU A 258 8.57 -28.18 19.45
CA GLU A 258 7.58 -27.92 20.50
C GLU A 258 6.34 -28.81 20.34
N LEU A 259 5.89 -29.03 19.11
CA LEU A 259 4.80 -29.95 18.82
C LEU A 259 5.18 -31.39 19.19
N LEU A 260 6.43 -31.80 18.97
CA LEU A 260 6.95 -33.10 19.41
C LEU A 260 7.03 -33.24 20.93
N SER A 261 7.22 -32.16 21.68
CA SER A 261 7.29 -32.19 23.15
C SER A 261 5.92 -32.01 23.83
N SER A 262 4.96 -31.34 23.19
CA SER A 262 3.64 -31.01 23.75
C SER A 262 2.60 -32.14 23.71
N GLY A 263 2.93 -33.31 23.15
CA GLY A 263 2.10 -34.53 23.14
C GLY A 263 1.76 -35.03 21.73
N GLN A 264 1.52 -36.34 21.58
CA GLN A 264 1.30 -36.98 20.27
C GLN A 264 -0.02 -36.58 19.58
N ASP A 265 -1.01 -36.07 20.31
CA ASP A 265 -2.36 -35.89 19.76
C ASP A 265 -2.48 -34.67 18.84
N LYS A 266 -1.87 -33.52 19.17
CA LYS A 266 -1.80 -32.37 18.26
C LYS A 266 -1.11 -32.70 16.94
N LEU A 267 -0.05 -33.52 16.99
CA LEU A 267 0.66 -33.97 15.78
C LEU A 267 -0.20 -34.87 14.90
N LYS A 268 -1.00 -35.76 15.51
CA LYS A 268 -1.95 -36.59 14.76
C LYS A 268 -3.02 -35.74 14.10
N ASP A 269 -3.52 -34.71 14.77
CA ASP A 269 -4.54 -33.81 14.21
C ASP A 269 -3.99 -33.01 13.02
N ILE A 270 -2.73 -32.55 13.09
CA ILE A 270 -2.06 -31.87 11.98
C ILE A 270 -1.77 -32.83 10.81
N ASP A 271 -1.30 -34.06 11.07
CA ASP A 271 -1.13 -35.08 10.01
C ASP A 271 -2.47 -35.43 9.37
N PHE A 272 -3.53 -35.55 10.17
CA PHE A 272 -4.89 -35.76 9.71
C PHE A 272 -5.37 -34.63 8.80
N PHE A 273 -5.09 -33.37 9.15
CA PHE A 273 -5.39 -32.21 8.33
C PHE A 273 -4.77 -32.33 6.93
N PHE A 274 -3.47 -32.62 6.83
CA PHE A 274 -2.80 -32.72 5.53
C PHE A 274 -3.29 -33.88 4.66
N ARG A 275 -3.60 -35.03 5.27
CA ARG A 275 -4.12 -36.20 4.54
C ARG A 275 -5.51 -35.98 3.97
N ASN A 276 -6.33 -35.19 4.66
CA ASN A 276 -7.76 -35.03 4.35
C ASN A 276 -8.12 -33.64 3.81
N TRP A 277 -7.15 -32.75 3.63
CA TRP A 277 -7.40 -31.45 2.99
C TRP A 277 -7.85 -31.65 1.54
N SER A 278 -9.01 -31.09 1.19
CA SER A 278 -9.55 -31.17 -0.15
C SER A 278 -9.24 -29.92 -0.97
N LEU A 279 -8.77 -30.11 -2.20
CA LEU A 279 -8.66 -29.03 -3.20
C LEU A 279 -10.02 -28.49 -3.64
N THR A 280 -11.13 -29.14 -3.27
CA THR A 280 -12.49 -28.68 -3.59
C THR A 280 -13.00 -27.58 -2.65
N PHE A 281 -12.31 -27.28 -1.55
CA PHE A 281 -12.71 -26.19 -0.66
C PHE A 281 -12.52 -24.84 -1.38
N GLN A 282 -13.63 -24.19 -1.72
CA GLN A 282 -13.65 -22.92 -2.45
C GLN A 282 -13.86 -21.76 -1.48
N TYR A 283 -12.79 -21.01 -1.22
CA TYR A 283 -12.81 -19.75 -0.48
C TYR A 283 -12.13 -18.66 -1.32
N THR A 284 -12.29 -17.40 -0.91
CA THR A 284 -11.74 -16.26 -1.63
C THR A 284 -10.22 -16.23 -1.49
N ASN A 285 -9.53 -16.66 -2.55
CA ASN A 285 -8.07 -16.74 -2.62
C ASN A 285 -7.49 -15.50 -3.34
N MET A 286 -7.89 -14.30 -2.89
CA MET A 286 -7.38 -13.00 -3.34
C MET A 286 -7.52 -11.94 -2.23
N TYR A 287 -6.87 -10.78 -2.42
CA TYR A 287 -7.12 -9.62 -1.55
C TYR A 287 -8.55 -9.11 -1.69
N THR A 288 -9.16 -8.84 -0.55
CA THR A 288 -10.47 -8.20 -0.42
C THR A 288 -10.28 -6.85 0.26
N GLN A 289 -10.91 -5.80 -0.27
CA GLN A 289 -10.85 -4.48 0.34
C GLN A 289 -11.51 -4.50 1.72
N ILE A 290 -10.94 -3.79 2.70
CA ILE A 290 -11.63 -3.52 3.97
C ILE A 290 -13.01 -2.90 3.69
N GLY A 291 -14.02 -3.41 4.39
CA GLY A 291 -15.42 -3.07 4.20
C GLY A 291 -16.14 -3.92 3.16
N CYS A 292 -15.45 -4.69 2.32
CA CYS A 292 -16.05 -5.69 1.43
C CYS A 292 -16.13 -7.07 2.10
N THR A 293 -17.03 -7.91 1.58
CA THR A 293 -17.26 -9.27 2.07
C THR A 293 -16.47 -10.27 1.24
N ALA A 294 -15.88 -11.27 1.89
CA ALA A 294 -15.21 -12.40 1.24
C ALA A 294 -15.62 -13.72 1.88
N ASP A 295 -15.68 -14.78 1.08
CA ASP A 295 -15.85 -16.14 1.59
C ASP A 295 -14.56 -16.62 2.24
N LEU A 296 -14.57 -16.77 3.57
CA LEU A 296 -13.44 -17.24 4.36
C LEU A 296 -13.74 -18.60 5.00
N VAL A 297 -12.70 -19.40 5.20
CA VAL A 297 -12.75 -20.57 6.08
C VAL A 297 -12.92 -20.07 7.52
N THR A 298 -14.07 -20.36 8.12
CA THR A 298 -14.47 -19.96 9.48
C THR A 298 -14.50 -21.11 10.47
N GLY A 299 -14.26 -22.34 10.00
CA GLY A 299 -14.15 -23.53 10.83
C GLY A 299 -13.35 -24.62 10.12
N ILE A 300 -12.51 -25.31 10.87
CA ILE A 300 -11.81 -26.53 10.46
C ILE A 300 -11.90 -27.47 11.64
N ARG A 301 -12.51 -28.64 11.46
CA ARG A 301 -12.64 -29.63 12.53
C ARG A 301 -12.64 -31.06 12.02
N ALA A 302 -12.27 -32.00 12.88
CA ALA A 302 -12.34 -33.42 12.60
C ALA A 302 -13.66 -34.01 13.15
N GLU A 303 -14.61 -34.34 12.27
CA GLU A 303 -15.89 -34.97 12.66
C GLU A 303 -15.86 -36.49 12.43
N GLU A 304 -16.43 -37.26 13.36
CA GLU A 304 -16.58 -38.71 13.19
C GLU A 304 -17.67 -39.02 12.14
N LEU A 305 -17.28 -39.75 11.10
CA LEU A 305 -18.17 -40.23 10.04
C LEU A 305 -18.91 -41.51 10.41
N THR A 306 -18.27 -42.37 11.20
CA THR A 306 -18.78 -43.69 11.55
C THR A 306 -18.46 -44.03 13.00
N PRO A 307 -19.29 -44.87 13.66
CA PRO A 307 -19.03 -45.38 15.01
C PRO A 307 -17.72 -46.16 15.17
N SER A 308 -17.06 -46.51 14.05
CA SER A 308 -15.74 -47.17 14.03
C SER A 308 -14.57 -46.21 14.22
N GLY A 309 -14.82 -44.92 14.46
CA GLY A 309 -13.80 -43.91 14.72
C GLY A 309 -13.15 -43.30 13.46
N LEU A 310 -13.74 -43.50 12.27
CA LEU A 310 -13.27 -42.86 11.05
C LEU A 310 -13.64 -41.37 11.10
N LYS A 311 -12.66 -40.47 11.00
CA LYS A 311 -12.88 -39.02 10.99
C LYS A 311 -12.79 -38.45 9.58
N ASN A 312 -13.59 -37.42 9.28
CA ASN A 312 -13.42 -36.54 8.12
C ASN A 312 -13.04 -35.13 8.57
N LEU A 313 -12.26 -34.44 7.72
CA LEU A 313 -12.01 -33.03 7.89
C LEU A 313 -13.18 -32.22 7.32
N VAL A 314 -13.85 -31.46 8.17
CA VAL A 314 -14.95 -30.56 7.79
C VAL A 314 -14.44 -29.13 7.81
N CYS A 315 -14.73 -28.40 6.73
CA CYS A 315 -14.35 -27.00 6.53
C CYS A 315 -15.63 -26.17 6.40
N ASP A 316 -15.86 -25.21 7.31
CA ASP A 316 -16.96 -24.24 7.14
C ASP A 316 -16.45 -23.02 6.40
N ILE A 317 -17.20 -22.63 5.38
CA ILE A 317 -16.95 -21.42 4.61
C ILE A 317 -18.14 -20.50 4.83
N LYS A 318 -17.86 -19.25 5.19
CA LYS A 318 -18.88 -18.22 5.38
C LYS A 318 -18.44 -16.91 4.76
N PRO A 319 -19.37 -16.08 4.29
CA PRO A 319 -19.08 -14.69 3.98
C PRO A 319 -18.70 -13.96 5.27
N VAL A 320 -17.58 -13.25 5.25
CA VAL A 320 -17.05 -12.44 6.34
C VAL A 320 -16.68 -11.07 5.81
N THR A 321 -17.09 -10.04 6.53
CA THR A 321 -16.73 -8.65 6.28
C THR A 321 -15.80 -8.18 7.39
N VAL A 322 -14.61 -7.72 7.01
CA VAL A 322 -13.67 -7.06 7.91
C VAL A 322 -13.70 -5.57 7.64
N SER A 323 -13.98 -4.75 8.66
CA SER A 323 -14.06 -3.29 8.56
C SER A 323 -13.14 -2.61 9.58
N ILE A 324 -12.89 -1.31 9.41
CA ILE A 324 -12.15 -0.49 10.37
C ILE A 324 -13.08 0.62 10.85
N SER A 325 -13.28 0.72 12.17
CA SER A 325 -14.14 1.77 12.75
C SER A 325 -13.39 3.06 13.05
N ASN A 326 -12.21 2.95 13.65
CA ASN A 326 -11.34 4.06 13.96
C ASN A 326 -9.87 3.61 14.03
N TYR A 327 -8.98 4.60 14.12
CA TYR A 327 -7.56 4.39 14.35
C TYR A 327 -7.00 5.49 15.25
N ILE A 328 -5.89 5.17 15.91
CA ILE A 328 -5.08 6.10 16.70
C ILE A 328 -3.66 5.98 16.20
N ILE A 329 -3.06 7.11 15.82
CA ILE A 329 -1.66 7.16 15.41
C ILE A 329 -0.83 7.44 16.66
N ASP A 330 -0.09 6.43 17.12
CA ASP A 330 0.69 6.51 18.34
C ASP A 330 1.98 7.32 18.12
N ALA A 331 2.65 7.11 16.99
CA ALA A 331 3.86 7.82 16.62
C ALA A 331 4.01 7.98 15.11
N VAL A 332 4.72 9.04 14.72
CA VAL A 332 5.21 9.24 13.36
C VAL A 332 6.68 9.63 13.45
N THR A 333 7.48 9.16 12.51
CA THR A 333 8.91 9.44 12.46
C THR A 333 9.32 9.59 11.00
N ALA A 334 10.02 10.68 10.66
CA ALA A 334 10.66 10.83 9.36
C ALA A 334 12.16 10.55 9.53
N ASN A 335 12.66 9.56 8.80
CA ASN A 335 14.08 9.24 8.74
C ASN A 335 14.64 9.89 7.49
N MET A 336 15.22 11.08 7.67
CA MET A 336 15.71 11.92 6.59
C MET A 336 17.18 11.66 6.37
N CYS A 337 17.51 11.21 5.18
CA CYS A 337 18.85 10.94 4.72
C CYS A 337 19.46 12.22 4.14
N GLY A 338 20.72 12.51 4.45
CA GLY A 338 21.37 13.71 3.93
C GLY A 338 22.86 13.79 4.22
N TYR A 339 23.48 14.84 3.69
CA TYR A 339 24.91 15.09 3.79
C TYR A 339 25.21 16.59 3.71
N LYS A 340 26.46 16.96 4.02
CA LYS A 340 26.97 18.31 3.84
C LYS A 340 27.59 18.47 2.45
N ALA A 341 27.36 19.60 1.82
CA ALA A 341 27.86 19.84 0.47
C ALA A 341 29.09 20.75 0.53
N SER A 342 30.03 20.55 -0.40
CA SER A 342 31.20 21.41 -0.47
C SER A 342 30.79 22.87 -0.69
N GLU A 343 31.51 23.81 -0.07
CA GLU A 343 31.23 25.25 -0.17
C GLU A 343 31.26 25.74 -1.63
N SER A 344 32.13 25.16 -2.45
CA SER A 344 32.17 25.39 -3.91
C SER A 344 30.84 25.02 -4.58
N CYS A 345 30.28 23.85 -4.25
CA CYS A 345 29.01 23.39 -4.79
C CYS A 345 27.85 24.28 -4.32
N LEU A 346 27.79 24.62 -3.04
CA LEU A 346 26.75 25.49 -2.48
C LEU A 346 26.74 26.87 -3.14
N ASN A 347 27.92 27.48 -3.33
CA ASN A 347 28.02 28.78 -3.99
C ASN A 347 27.58 28.74 -5.46
N ARG A 348 27.91 27.67 -6.19
CA ARG A 348 27.45 27.47 -7.57
C ARG A 348 25.92 27.36 -7.64
N VAL A 349 25.30 26.58 -6.76
CA VAL A 349 23.84 26.42 -6.75
C VAL A 349 23.16 27.73 -6.31
N ARG A 350 23.70 28.43 -5.31
CA ARG A 350 23.22 29.76 -4.90
C ARG A 350 23.25 30.76 -6.06
N GLN A 351 24.34 30.79 -6.83
CA GLN A 351 24.44 31.64 -8.03
C GLN A 351 23.40 31.24 -9.08
N PHE A 352 23.21 29.96 -9.34
CA PHE A 352 22.21 29.47 -10.31
C PHE A 352 20.77 29.86 -9.90
N GLN A 353 20.44 29.74 -8.62
CA GLN A 353 19.10 30.01 -8.06
C GLN A 353 18.87 31.49 -7.73
N SER A 354 19.89 32.35 -7.84
CA SER A 354 19.72 33.81 -7.64
C SER A 354 18.84 34.46 -8.71
N THR A 355 18.75 33.85 -9.89
CA THR A 355 17.98 34.36 -11.05
C THR A 355 16.85 33.44 -11.47
N ARG A 356 16.69 32.29 -10.80
CA ARG A 356 15.74 31.24 -11.18
C ARG A 356 15.05 30.70 -9.94
N SER A 357 13.78 30.34 -10.07
CA SER A 357 13.08 29.56 -9.03
C SER A 357 13.60 28.12 -9.02
N PHE A 358 13.60 27.51 -7.85
CA PHE A 358 13.80 26.07 -7.76
C PHE A 358 12.52 25.36 -8.22
N VAL A 359 12.66 24.59 -9.30
CA VAL A 359 11.54 23.90 -9.94
C VAL A 359 11.85 22.41 -9.95
N VAL A 360 10.94 21.63 -9.39
CA VAL A 360 10.97 20.18 -9.50
C VAL A 360 9.91 19.79 -10.52
N PRO A 361 10.30 19.16 -11.65
CA PRO A 361 9.35 18.47 -12.51
C PRO A 361 8.71 17.36 -11.68
N ALA A 362 7.39 17.27 -11.63
CA ALA A 362 6.68 16.22 -10.91
C ALA A 362 5.55 15.69 -11.79
N GLN A 363 5.11 14.47 -11.51
CA GLN A 363 3.92 13.90 -12.14
C GLN A 363 2.75 13.97 -11.18
N ARG A 364 1.54 13.99 -11.72
CA ARG A 364 0.30 13.84 -10.96
C ARG A 364 -0.66 12.95 -11.72
N ILE A 365 -1.61 12.38 -10.99
CA ILE A 365 -2.73 11.67 -11.61
C ILE A 365 -3.97 12.54 -11.61
N GLU A 366 -4.63 12.63 -12.78
CA GLU A 366 -5.97 13.18 -12.91
C GLU A 366 -6.98 12.05 -13.14
N SER A 367 -8.01 12.02 -12.28
CA SER A 367 -9.04 10.98 -12.27
C SER A 367 -10.36 11.52 -12.80
N TRP A 368 -10.98 10.81 -13.73
CA TRP A 368 -12.29 11.11 -14.28
C TRP A 368 -13.21 9.91 -14.10
N ALA A 369 -14.25 10.06 -13.30
CA ALA A 369 -15.31 9.06 -13.15
C ALA A 369 -16.43 9.33 -14.17
N PHE A 370 -17.06 8.26 -14.67
CA PHE A 370 -18.27 8.44 -15.47
C PHE A 370 -19.43 8.99 -14.62
N PRO A 371 -20.37 9.72 -15.25
CA PRO A 371 -21.48 10.37 -14.52
C PRO A 371 -22.43 9.41 -13.82
N SER A 372 -22.49 8.15 -14.27
CA SER A 372 -23.40 7.13 -13.75
C SER A 372 -22.68 5.80 -13.61
N GLY A 373 -23.00 5.05 -12.54
CA GLY A 373 -22.60 3.66 -12.39
C GLY A 373 -23.26 2.76 -13.44
N ALA A 374 -22.72 1.56 -13.60
CA ALA A 374 -23.31 0.58 -14.50
C ALA A 374 -24.61 0.02 -13.93
N THR A 375 -25.52 -0.39 -14.82
CA THR A 375 -26.75 -1.12 -14.46
C THR A 375 -26.60 -2.58 -14.85
N LEU A 376 -27.56 -3.43 -14.45
CA LEU A 376 -27.63 -4.84 -14.89
C LEU A 376 -27.64 -5.01 -16.42
N THR A 377 -28.07 -3.98 -17.16
CA THR A 377 -28.06 -3.96 -18.64
C THR A 377 -26.77 -3.38 -19.24
N GLY A 378 -25.78 -3.08 -18.41
CA GLY A 378 -24.53 -2.41 -18.76
C GLY A 378 -24.57 -0.89 -18.60
N LEU A 379 -23.48 -0.25 -19.02
CA LEU A 379 -23.32 1.21 -19.07
C LEU A 379 -23.02 1.62 -20.51
N ARG A 380 -23.86 2.49 -21.09
CA ARG A 380 -23.59 3.12 -22.39
C ARG A 380 -23.45 4.62 -22.20
N THR A 381 -22.21 5.10 -22.17
CA THR A 381 -21.89 6.51 -21.96
C THR A 381 -20.78 6.96 -22.90
N SER A 382 -20.70 8.26 -23.15
CA SER A 382 -19.64 8.90 -23.91
C SER A 382 -19.24 10.18 -23.18
N GLN A 383 -17.94 10.35 -22.96
CA GLN A 383 -17.38 11.52 -22.30
C GLN A 383 -16.19 12.03 -23.11
N ASN A 384 -16.18 13.34 -23.37
CA ASN A 384 -15.03 14.00 -23.99
C ASN A 384 -14.15 14.53 -22.86
N ILE A 385 -12.91 14.05 -22.80
CA ILE A 385 -11.92 14.47 -21.80
C ILE A 385 -10.83 15.26 -22.53
N PRO A 386 -10.59 16.54 -22.18
CA PRO A 386 -9.51 17.31 -22.76
C PRO A 386 -8.18 16.80 -22.23
N LEU A 387 -7.29 16.39 -23.14
CA LEU A 387 -5.99 15.86 -22.77
C LEU A 387 -4.92 16.95 -22.79
N SER A 388 -4.16 17.11 -21.72
CA SER A 388 -3.07 18.10 -21.66
C SER A 388 -1.84 17.56 -20.94
N HIS A 389 -0.70 17.49 -21.64
CA HIS A 389 0.59 17.04 -21.10
C HIS A 389 0.55 15.63 -20.48
N GLU A 390 -0.18 14.74 -21.12
CA GLU A 390 -0.35 13.35 -20.68
C GLU A 390 0.78 12.46 -21.20
N THR A 391 1.28 11.61 -20.30
CA THR A 391 2.31 10.62 -20.59
C THR A 391 1.74 9.20 -20.65
N ASP A 392 0.68 8.92 -19.88
CA ASP A 392 0.03 7.60 -19.83
C ASP A 392 -1.46 7.71 -19.48
N MET A 393 -2.23 6.67 -19.81
CA MET A 393 -3.67 6.56 -19.58
C MET A 393 -4.02 5.15 -19.07
N CYS A 394 -4.73 5.09 -17.94
CA CYS A 394 -5.22 3.87 -17.33
C CYS A 394 -6.75 3.89 -17.20
N LEU A 395 -7.38 2.72 -17.38
CA LEU A 395 -8.82 2.53 -17.18
C LEU A 395 -9.04 1.52 -16.05
N LEU A 396 -9.72 1.96 -14.99
CA LEU A 396 -10.05 1.14 -13.83
C LEU A 396 -11.54 0.84 -13.77
N PHE A 397 -11.87 -0.34 -13.26
CA PHE A 397 -13.23 -0.85 -13.17
C PHE A 397 -13.45 -1.48 -11.78
N PRO A 398 -13.81 -0.68 -10.76
CA PRO A 398 -14.18 -1.24 -9.47
C PRO A 398 -15.48 -2.05 -9.56
N LYS A 399 -15.46 -3.24 -8.94
CA LYS A 399 -16.66 -4.07 -8.73
C LYS A 399 -17.54 -3.53 -7.60
N ASP A 400 -16.97 -2.82 -6.65
CA ASP A 400 -17.69 -2.24 -5.52
C ASP A 400 -17.25 -0.79 -5.32
N ALA A 401 -18.16 0.09 -4.91
CA ALA A 401 -17.86 1.50 -4.63
C ALA A 401 -16.83 1.68 -3.49
N ARG A 402 -16.64 0.65 -2.66
CA ARG A 402 -15.65 0.60 -1.59
C ARG A 402 -14.24 0.26 -2.09
N HIS A 403 -14.07 -0.25 -3.31
CA HIS A 403 -12.74 -0.62 -3.82
C HIS A 403 -11.89 0.63 -4.03
N VAL A 404 -10.73 0.65 -3.35
CA VAL A 404 -9.76 1.75 -3.42
C VAL A 404 -8.44 1.26 -4.02
N THR A 405 -8.02 0.04 -3.69
CA THR A 405 -6.74 -0.57 -4.12
C THR A 405 -6.92 -2.01 -4.62
N CYS A 406 -8.09 -2.64 -4.41
CA CYS A 406 -8.40 -4.01 -4.83
C CYS A 406 -9.21 -4.08 -6.14
N TYR A 407 -8.65 -3.53 -7.22
CA TYR A 407 -9.22 -3.68 -8.55
C TYR A 407 -8.83 -5.02 -9.16
N GLU A 408 -9.75 -5.65 -9.90
CA GLU A 408 -9.46 -6.83 -10.70
C GLU A 408 -8.79 -6.45 -12.02
N ASN A 409 -7.84 -7.26 -12.48
CA ASN A 409 -7.12 -7.03 -13.73
C ASN A 409 -7.94 -7.60 -14.90
N LEU A 410 -8.65 -6.72 -15.60
CA LEU A 410 -9.65 -7.08 -16.62
C LEU A 410 -9.10 -7.48 -17.99
N ILE A 411 -7.78 -7.52 -18.18
CA ILE A 411 -7.20 -7.89 -19.48
C ILE A 411 -7.35 -9.41 -19.75
N VAL A 412 -7.72 -10.22 -18.75
CA VAL A 412 -7.78 -11.69 -18.85
C VAL A 412 -9.21 -12.25 -19.08
N GLU A 413 -10.27 -11.53 -18.71
CA GLU A 413 -11.65 -12.00 -18.88
C GLU A 413 -12.52 -10.98 -19.62
N ALA A 414 -12.71 -11.20 -20.92
CA ALA A 414 -13.53 -10.36 -21.79
C ALA A 414 -15.04 -10.62 -21.63
N ASN A 415 -15.56 -10.61 -20.41
CA ASN A 415 -17.00 -10.60 -20.10
C ASN A 415 -17.29 -9.61 -18.96
N PHE A 416 -17.87 -8.47 -19.30
CA PHE A 416 -18.15 -7.35 -18.38
C PHE A 416 -19.55 -7.44 -17.76
N SER A 417 -19.81 -8.42 -16.87
CA SER A 417 -21.13 -8.56 -16.23
C SER A 417 -21.27 -7.86 -14.88
N ASP A 418 -20.18 -7.61 -14.14
CA ASP A 418 -20.28 -7.29 -12.69
C ASP A 418 -19.48 -6.04 -12.24
N CYS A 419 -19.17 -5.10 -13.16
CA CYS A 419 -18.51 -3.84 -12.81
C CYS A 419 -19.54 -2.77 -12.40
N ASN A 420 -19.36 -2.10 -11.27
CA ASN A 420 -20.31 -1.08 -10.78
C ASN A 420 -19.92 0.35 -11.16
N CYS A 421 -18.63 0.65 -11.35
CA CYS A 421 -18.16 1.94 -11.88
C CYS A 421 -16.99 1.73 -12.86
N VAL A 422 -16.71 2.75 -13.68
CA VAL A 422 -15.53 2.81 -14.55
C VAL A 422 -14.87 4.19 -14.38
N SER A 423 -13.54 4.26 -14.33
CA SER A 423 -12.79 5.52 -14.18
C SER A 423 -11.56 5.58 -15.09
N PHE A 424 -11.33 6.75 -15.70
CA PHE A 424 -10.11 7.06 -16.42
C PHE A 424 -9.12 7.76 -15.50
N HIS A 425 -7.85 7.39 -15.63
CA HIS A 425 -6.76 8.04 -14.94
C HIS A 425 -5.67 8.42 -15.93
N PHE A 426 -5.24 9.68 -15.88
CA PHE A 426 -4.21 10.23 -16.75
C PHE A 426 -2.98 10.59 -15.91
N LEU A 427 -1.81 10.13 -16.34
CA LEU A 427 -0.54 10.57 -15.78
C LEU A 427 -0.13 11.86 -16.50
N ILE A 428 -0.11 12.97 -15.76
CA ILE A 428 0.12 14.31 -16.31
C ILE A 428 1.38 14.91 -15.70
N ASP A 429 2.21 15.51 -16.54
CA ASP A 429 3.39 16.24 -16.09
C ASP A 429 3.00 17.62 -15.53
N LYS A 430 3.56 17.98 -14.38
CA LYS A 430 3.38 19.28 -13.72
C LYS A 430 4.72 19.84 -13.23
N LYS A 431 4.77 21.15 -13.01
CA LYS A 431 5.89 21.82 -12.34
C LYS A 431 5.49 22.19 -10.92
N VAL A 432 6.29 21.76 -9.95
CA VAL A 432 6.20 22.23 -8.56
C VAL A 432 7.24 23.34 -8.40
N ARG A 433 6.80 24.54 -8.03
CA ARG A 433 7.68 25.71 -7.89
C ARG A 433 7.82 26.12 -6.43
N LEU A 434 9.08 26.19 -5.98
CA LEU A 434 9.46 26.86 -4.75
C LEU A 434 9.83 28.31 -5.07
N ILE A 435 9.10 29.26 -4.49
CA ILE A 435 9.34 30.69 -4.63
C ILE A 435 10.12 31.15 -3.40
N ASN A 436 11.23 31.85 -3.63
CA ASN A 436 12.12 32.40 -2.59
C ASN A 436 11.41 33.38 -1.64
#